data_AF-A0A3L7ZUJ0-F1
#
_entry.id   AF-A0A3L7ZUJ0-F1
#
_cell.length_a   1.000
_cell.length_b   1.000
_cell.length_c   1.000
_cell.angle_alpha   90.00
_cell.angle_beta   90.00
_cell.angle_gamma   90.00
#
_symmetry.space_group_name_H-M   'P 1'
#
loop_
_entity.id
_entity.type
_entity.pdbx_description
1 polymer ?
#
loop_
_entity_poly.entity_id
_entity_poly.type
_entity_poly.pdbx_seq_one_letter_code
_entity_poly.pdbx_strand_id
1 'polypeptide(L)'
;MVAEIADADQRRIFDELVARGEISVDGFTADEVIEIVEEHSSVSGNLSIPDCSVCYFARKHNVPMLTGDRRLRRYAEEQSIEVHGILFIFDELVRHDIISTSMAADRLEELFAINARLPKAEIRDRINRWRNN
;
A
#
# COMPACT_ATOMS: atom_id res chain seq x y z
N MET A 1 -8.98 -3.67 -4.97
CA MET A 1 -9.54 -5.02 -4.73
C MET A 1 -8.80 -6.05 -5.57
N VAL A 2 -8.80 -7.34 -5.16
CA VAL A 2 -8.19 -8.44 -5.96
C VAL A 2 -8.71 -8.48 -7.40
N ALA A 3 -9.98 -8.12 -7.60
CA ALA A 3 -10.60 -8.02 -8.92
C ALA A 3 -9.99 -6.96 -9.86
N GLU A 4 -9.19 -6.01 -9.34
CA GLU A 4 -8.54 -4.97 -10.14
C GLU A 4 -7.16 -5.39 -10.66
N ILE A 5 -6.65 -6.55 -10.24
CA ILE A 5 -5.40 -7.12 -10.77
C ILE A 5 -5.67 -7.68 -12.16
N ALA A 6 -5.54 -6.81 -13.17
CA ALA A 6 -5.82 -7.13 -14.56
C ALA A 6 -4.63 -7.74 -15.31
N ASP A 7 -3.40 -7.44 -14.86
CA ASP A 7 -2.19 -8.00 -15.44
C ASP A 7 -2.06 -9.49 -15.10
N ALA A 8 -1.86 -10.33 -16.12
CA ALA A 8 -1.90 -11.78 -15.97
C ALA A 8 -0.72 -12.31 -15.13
N ASP A 9 0.46 -11.70 -15.25
CA ASP A 9 1.64 -12.10 -14.48
C ASP A 9 1.50 -11.69 -13.02
N GLN A 10 1.01 -10.48 -12.75
CA GLN A 10 0.68 -10.03 -11.40
C GLN A 10 -0.38 -10.93 -10.77
N ARG A 11 -1.41 -11.29 -11.52
CA ARG A 11 -2.48 -12.18 -11.04
C ARG A 11 -1.94 -13.56 -10.68
N ARG A 12 -1.11 -14.15 -11.55
CA ARG A 12 -0.48 -15.44 -11.28
C ARG A 12 0.36 -15.42 -10.01
N ILE A 13 1.23 -14.41 -9.86
CA ILE A 13 2.08 -14.27 -8.66
C ILE A 13 1.21 -14.08 -7.41
N PHE A 14 0.18 -13.26 -7.49
CA PHE A 14 -0.77 -13.05 -6.40
C PHE A 14 -1.44 -14.36 -5.98
N ASP A 15 -2.00 -15.11 -6.93
CA ASP A 15 -2.67 -16.39 -6.65
C ASP A 15 -1.71 -17.42 -6.02
N GLU A 16 -0.44 -17.45 -6.45
CA GLU A 16 0.61 -18.29 -5.85
C GLU A 16 0.96 -17.90 -4.41
N LEU A 17 0.95 -16.61 -4.08
CA LEU A 17 1.18 -16.11 -2.72
C LEU A 17 0.01 -16.44 -1.80
N VAL A 18 -1.22 -16.33 -2.31
CA VAL A 18 -2.44 -16.72 -1.59
C VAL A 18 -2.45 -18.24 -1.34
N ALA A 19 -2.13 -19.05 -2.34
CA ALA A 19 -2.09 -20.51 -2.21
C ALA A 19 -1.06 -20.99 -1.17
N ARG A 20 0.02 -20.23 -0.97
CA ARG A 20 1.05 -20.50 0.05
C ARG A 20 0.70 -19.97 1.44
N GLY A 21 -0.37 -19.18 1.57
CA GLY A 21 -0.75 -18.51 2.82
C GLY A 21 0.14 -17.33 3.19
N GLU A 22 0.91 -16.80 2.23
CA GLU A 22 1.75 -15.60 2.42
C GLU A 22 0.91 -14.31 2.31
N ILE A 23 -0.22 -14.38 1.58
CA ILE A 23 -1.24 -13.33 1.50
C ILE A 23 -2.59 -13.94 1.91
N SER A 24 -3.24 -13.30 2.89
CA SER A 24 -4.64 -13.59 3.23
C SER A 24 -5.58 -12.69 2.44
N VAL A 25 -6.66 -13.26 1.91
CA VAL A 25 -7.70 -12.51 1.21
C VAL A 25 -8.97 -12.57 2.04
N ASP A 26 -9.31 -11.43 2.63
CA ASP A 26 -10.58 -11.25 3.33
C ASP A 26 -11.67 -10.77 2.37
N GLY A 27 -12.88 -11.28 2.60
CA GLY A 27 -14.09 -10.86 1.90
C GLY A 27 -14.98 -9.99 2.78
N PHE A 28 -16.01 -9.43 2.17
CA PHE A 28 -17.05 -8.68 2.87
C PHE A 28 -18.35 -9.47 2.89
N THR A 29 -19.05 -9.42 4.02
CA THR A 29 -20.45 -9.83 4.16
C THR A 29 -21.38 -8.88 3.42
N ALA A 30 -22.62 -9.29 3.19
CA ALA A 30 -23.61 -8.45 2.50
C ALA A 30 -23.86 -7.12 3.23
N ASP A 31 -23.92 -7.14 4.56
CA ASP A 31 -24.12 -5.94 5.38
C ASP A 31 -22.92 -4.98 5.27
N GLU A 32 -21.70 -5.51 5.33
CA GLU A 32 -20.49 -4.70 5.12
C GLU A 32 -20.43 -4.07 3.72
N VAL A 33 -20.88 -4.80 2.69
CA VAL A 33 -20.97 -4.25 1.33
C VAL A 33 -21.96 -3.08 1.28
N ILE A 34 -23.10 -3.17 1.97
CA ILE A 34 -24.05 -2.06 2.06
C ILE A 34 -23.39 -0.85 2.74
N GLU A 35 -22.72 -1.06 3.87
CA GLU A 35 -22.02 0.02 4.59
C GLU A 35 -20.94 0.68 3.72
N ILE A 36 -20.17 -0.09 2.96
CA ILE A 36 -19.15 0.43 2.03
C ILE A 36 -19.78 1.28 0.92
N VAL A 37 -20.92 0.86 0.37
CA VAL A 37 -21.63 1.59 -0.70
C VAL A 37 -22.26 2.88 -0.16
N GLU A 38 -22.81 2.85 1.05
CA GLU A 38 -23.30 4.04 1.75
C GLU A 38 -22.16 5.02 2.02
N GLU A 39 -21.02 4.53 2.52
CA GLU A 39 -19.82 5.34 2.72
C GLU A 39 -19.38 6.00 1.43
N HIS A 40 -19.20 5.23 0.34
CA HIS A 40 -18.84 5.76 -0.98
C HIS A 40 -19.79 6.85 -1.46
N SER A 41 -21.09 6.72 -1.19
CA SER A 41 -22.10 7.72 -1.57
C SER A 41 -22.02 9.01 -0.72
N SER A 42 -21.51 8.91 0.51
CA SER A 42 -21.38 10.03 1.45
C SER A 42 -20.05 10.78 1.33
N VAL A 43 -19.00 10.14 0.81
CA VAL A 43 -17.68 10.74 0.70
C VAL A 43 -17.65 11.75 -0.45
N SER A 44 -17.14 12.94 -0.16
CA SER A 44 -17.01 13.98 -1.18
C SER A 44 -15.87 13.67 -2.16
N GLY A 45 -16.25 13.31 -3.39
CA GLY A 45 -15.45 13.23 -4.61
C GLY A 45 -14.99 11.81 -5.02
N ASN A 46 -14.17 11.73 -6.07
CA ASN A 46 -13.74 10.51 -6.79
C ASN A 46 -12.91 9.44 -6.02
N LEU A 47 -13.23 9.09 -4.77
CA LEU A 47 -12.80 7.78 -4.26
C LEU A 47 -13.67 6.71 -4.89
N SER A 48 -13.08 5.58 -5.23
CA SER A 48 -13.80 4.44 -5.79
C SER A 48 -14.37 3.55 -4.67
N ILE A 49 -15.34 2.69 -5.01
CA ILE A 49 -15.82 1.65 -4.08
C ILE A 49 -14.66 0.78 -3.55
N PRO A 50 -13.70 0.31 -4.37
CA PRO A 50 -12.48 -0.34 -3.90
C PRO A 50 -11.73 0.47 -2.83
N ASP A 51 -11.54 1.77 -3.03
CA ASP A 51 -10.86 2.64 -2.07
C ASP A 51 -11.59 2.67 -0.72
N CYS A 52 -12.91 2.86 -0.74
CA CYS A 52 -13.76 2.82 0.45
C CYS A 52 -13.70 1.45 1.13
N SER A 53 -13.69 0.35 0.38
CA SER A 53 -13.63 -1.01 0.93
C SER A 53 -12.34 -1.27 1.72
N VAL A 54 -11.19 -0.77 1.24
CA VAL A 54 -9.91 -0.93 1.93
C VAL A 54 -9.88 -0.09 3.21
N CYS A 55 -10.38 1.14 3.18
CA CYS A 55 -10.51 1.97 4.38
C CYS A 55 -11.47 1.36 5.41
N TYR A 56 -12.62 0.86 4.95
CA TYR A 56 -13.59 0.18 5.80
C TYR A 56 -12.94 -0.99 6.53
N PHE A 57 -12.25 -1.86 5.79
CA PHE A 57 -11.54 -3.01 6.34
C PHE A 57 -10.49 -2.58 7.38
N ALA A 58 -9.62 -1.64 7.01
CA ALA A 58 -8.55 -1.17 7.87
C ALA A 58 -9.08 -0.59 9.19
N ARG A 59 -10.15 0.20 9.13
CA ARG A 59 -10.83 0.76 10.30
C ARG A 59 -11.48 -0.32 11.16
N LYS A 60 -12.22 -1.25 10.54
CA LYS A 60 -12.92 -2.33 11.25
C LYS A 60 -11.97 -3.23 12.01
N HIS A 61 -10.81 -3.53 11.42
CA HIS A 61 -9.82 -4.44 11.99
C HIS A 61 -8.71 -3.72 12.75
N ASN A 62 -8.71 -2.39 12.78
CA ASN A 62 -7.67 -1.56 13.38
C ASN A 62 -6.26 -1.93 12.88
N VAL A 63 -6.11 -2.02 11.56
CA VAL A 63 -4.87 -2.37 10.87
C VAL A 63 -4.39 -1.24 9.97
N PRO A 64 -3.08 -1.10 9.73
CA PRO A 64 -2.55 -0.07 8.85
C PRO A 64 -2.87 -0.36 7.37
N MET A 65 -2.92 0.70 6.58
CA MET A 65 -3.05 0.63 5.13
C MET A 65 -1.70 0.85 4.45
N LEU A 66 -1.51 0.21 3.30
CA LEU A 66 -0.39 0.45 2.41
C LEU A 66 -0.88 1.06 1.10
N THR A 67 -0.60 2.34 0.87
CA THR A 67 -0.96 3.01 -0.39
C THR A 67 -0.01 4.14 -0.78
N GLY A 68 0.24 4.22 -2.09
CA GLY A 68 0.92 5.36 -2.72
C GLY A 68 -0.05 6.44 -3.24
N ASP A 69 -1.36 6.19 -3.20
CA ASP A 69 -2.36 7.16 -3.65
C ASP A 69 -2.55 8.26 -2.60
N ARG A 70 -2.35 9.52 -3.02
CA ARG A 70 -2.40 10.68 -2.11
C ARG A 70 -3.81 10.95 -1.59
N ARG A 71 -4.83 10.68 -2.40
CA ARG A 71 -6.22 10.97 -2.05
C ARG A 71 -6.73 9.93 -1.07
N LEU A 72 -6.51 8.65 -1.36
CA LEU A 72 -6.84 7.55 -0.45
C LEU A 72 -6.11 7.70 0.87
N ARG A 73 -4.80 8.03 0.83
CA ARG A 73 -4.02 8.34 2.04
C ARG A 73 -4.70 9.41 2.89
N ARG A 74 -5.04 10.55 2.30
CA ARG A 74 -5.66 11.66 3.03
C ARG A 74 -6.99 11.23 3.66
N TYR A 75 -7.82 10.51 2.91
CA TYR A 75 -9.09 10.01 3.42
C TYR A 75 -8.90 9.06 4.61
N ALA A 76 -7.99 8.10 4.50
CA ALA A 76 -7.67 7.17 5.57
C ALA A 76 -7.11 7.88 6.82
N GLU A 77 -6.21 8.84 6.64
CA GLU A 77 -5.64 9.65 7.74
C GLU A 77 -6.73 10.50 8.43
N GLU A 78 -7.69 11.06 7.70
CA GLU A 78 -8.87 11.76 8.26
C GLU A 78 -9.77 10.82 9.09
N GLN A 79 -9.73 9.51 8.82
CA GLN A 79 -10.40 8.46 9.62
C GLN A 79 -9.50 7.86 10.72
N SER A 80 -8.35 8.48 11.03
CA SER A 80 -7.36 8.00 12.01
C SER A 80 -6.76 6.62 11.71
N ILE A 81 -6.73 6.23 10.43
CA ILE A 81 -6.08 4.99 9.99
C ILE A 81 -4.61 5.29 9.71
N GLU A 82 -3.70 4.46 10.22
CA GLU A 82 -2.28 4.54 9.90
C GLU A 82 -2.03 4.17 8.43
N VAL A 83 -1.25 4.98 7.71
CA VAL A 83 -1.00 4.77 6.28
C VAL A 83 0.49 4.81 5.95
N HIS A 84 0.98 3.72 5.39
CA HIS A 84 2.33 3.59 4.89
C HIS A 84 2.39 3.65 3.36
N GLY A 85 3.58 3.93 2.83
CA GLY A 85 3.85 4.00 1.39
C GLY A 85 5.09 3.20 1.03
N ILE A 86 5.54 3.29 -0.22
CA ILE A 86 6.66 2.47 -0.71
C ILE A 86 7.95 2.62 0.10
N LEU A 87 8.25 3.81 0.65
CA LEU A 87 9.45 4.01 1.47
C LEU A 87 9.44 3.18 2.76
N PHE A 88 8.26 3.02 3.36
CA PHE A 88 8.11 2.14 4.53
C PHE A 88 8.42 0.69 4.16
N ILE A 89 7.99 0.21 2.98
CA ILE A 89 8.34 -1.15 2.52
C ILE A 89 9.86 -1.31 2.43
N PHE A 90 10.57 -0.35 1.83
CA PHE A 90 12.02 -0.42 1.76
C PHE A 90 12.66 -0.44 3.15
N ASP A 91 12.18 0.41 4.06
CA ASP A 91 12.67 0.44 5.44
C ASP A 91 12.45 -0.92 6.13
N GLU A 92 11.28 -1.54 5.95
CA GLU A 92 10.94 -2.85 6.52
C GLU A 92 11.75 -4.00 5.90
N LEU A 93 11.97 -3.99 4.58
CA LEU A 93 12.79 -4.99 3.90
C LEU A 93 14.24 -4.96 4.39
N VAL A 94 14.78 -3.77 4.64
CA VAL A 94 16.12 -3.61 5.23
C VAL A 94 16.11 -4.02 6.70
N ARG A 95 15.11 -3.58 7.48
CA ARG A 95 14.99 -3.87 8.91
C ARG A 95 14.90 -5.38 9.20
N HIS A 96 14.34 -6.15 8.28
CA HIS A 96 14.19 -7.59 8.37
C HIS A 96 15.26 -8.38 7.60
N ASP A 97 16.34 -7.73 7.16
CA ASP A 97 17.45 -8.35 6.42
C ASP A 97 17.01 -9.10 5.14
N ILE A 98 15.86 -8.71 4.56
CA ILE A 98 15.36 -9.28 3.29
C ILE A 98 16.20 -8.75 2.13
N ILE A 99 16.62 -7.49 2.22
CA ILE A 99 17.59 -6.88 1.30
C ILE A 99 18.67 -6.13 2.09
N SER A 100 19.89 -6.14 1.59
CA SER A 100 20.98 -5.32 2.13
C SER A 100 20.73 -3.82 1.91
N THR A 101 21.34 -2.98 2.73
CA THR A 101 21.29 -1.51 2.59
C THR A 101 21.74 -1.01 1.21
N SER A 102 22.81 -1.60 0.64
CA SER A 102 23.29 -1.27 -0.70
C SER A 102 22.24 -1.56 -1.78
N MET A 103 21.70 -2.78 -1.78
CA MET A 103 20.59 -3.16 -2.67
C MET A 103 19.38 -2.23 -2.51
N ALA A 104 19.00 -1.89 -1.28
CA ALA A 104 17.89 -0.96 -1.03
C ALA A 104 18.15 0.42 -1.63
N ALA A 105 19.36 0.96 -1.47
CA ALA A 105 19.73 2.25 -2.05
C ALA A 105 19.67 2.23 -3.59
N ASP A 106 20.23 1.20 -4.22
CA ASP A 106 20.25 1.08 -5.68
C ASP A 106 18.84 0.93 -6.26
N ARG A 107 18.00 0.08 -5.66
CA ARG A 107 16.61 -0.10 -6.07
C ARG A 107 15.76 1.15 -5.83
N LEU A 108 16.04 1.91 -4.77
CA LEU A 108 15.34 3.16 -4.50
C LEU A 108 15.72 4.26 -5.51
N GLU A 109 16.97 4.29 -5.98
CA GLU A 109 17.38 5.17 -7.08
C GLU A 109 16.70 4.81 -8.41
N GLU A 110 16.66 3.53 -8.76
CA GLU A 110 15.94 3.04 -9.94
C GLU A 110 14.46 3.44 -9.90
N LEU A 111 13.81 3.20 -8.75
CA LEU A 111 12.41 3.57 -8.54
C LEU A 111 12.19 5.09 -8.66
N PHE A 112 13.10 5.88 -8.10
CA PHE A 112 13.03 7.34 -8.16
C PHE A 112 13.17 7.86 -9.59
N ALA A 113 14.02 7.24 -10.40
CA ALA A 113 14.22 7.61 -11.80
C ALA A 113 12.94 7.45 -12.65
N ILE A 114 12.12 6.45 -12.34
CA ILE A 114 10.86 6.18 -13.07
C ILE A 114 9.63 6.82 -12.40
N ASN A 115 9.72 7.26 -11.15
CA ASN A 115 8.60 7.85 -10.41
C ASN A 115 9.00 9.15 -9.69
N ALA A 116 9.03 10.23 -10.46
CA ALA A 116 9.40 11.57 -9.97
C ALA A 116 8.44 12.18 -8.91
N ARG A 117 7.29 11.54 -8.64
CA ARG A 117 6.31 11.99 -7.63
C ARG A 117 6.71 11.62 -6.20
N LEU A 118 7.70 10.75 -6.02
CA LEU A 118 8.16 10.32 -4.69
C LEU A 118 8.91 11.45 -3.94
N PRO A 119 8.88 11.45 -2.60
CA PRO A 119 9.46 12.53 -1.80
C PRO A 119 10.99 12.53 -1.88
N LYS A 120 11.55 13.54 -2.57
CA LYS A 120 12.98 13.62 -2.89
C LYS A 120 13.90 13.68 -1.67
N ALA A 121 13.51 14.44 -0.65
CA ALA A 121 14.31 14.60 0.57
C ALA A 121 14.44 13.26 1.31
N GLU A 122 13.31 12.63 1.60
CA GLU A 122 13.21 11.33 2.27
C GLU A 122 13.97 10.20 1.56
N ILE A 123 13.98 10.22 0.21
CA ILE A 123 14.75 9.28 -0.61
C ILE A 123 16.25 9.52 -0.45
N ARG A 124 16.71 10.76 -0.58
CA ARG A 124 18.14 11.10 -0.46
C ARG A 124 18.67 10.77 0.93
N ASP A 125 17.88 11.01 1.97
CA ASP A 125 18.27 10.70 3.34
C ASP A 125 18.44 9.18 3.54
N ARG A 126 17.55 8.36 2.97
CA ARG A 126 17.68 6.89 2.99
C ARG A 126 18.90 6.40 2.23
N ILE A 127 19.11 6.89 1.01
CA ILE A 127 20.28 6.51 0.19
C ILE A 127 21.58 6.87 0.90
N ASN A 128 21.70 8.09 1.44
CA ASN A 128 22.89 8.51 2.16
C ASN A 128 23.13 7.62 3.40
N ARG A 129 22.08 7.33 4.18
CA ARG A 129 22.18 6.48 5.36
C ARG A 129 22.62 5.06 5.00
N TRP A 130 22.05 4.47 3.95
CA TRP A 130 22.31 3.09 3.56
C TRP A 130 23.65 2.89 2.86
N ARG A 131 24.17 3.91 2.15
CA ARG A 131 25.49 3.86 1.49
C ARG A 131 26.66 4.14 2.43
N ASN A 132 26.42 4.84 3.53
CA ASN A 132 27.44 5.17 4.52
C ASN A 132 27.51 4.17 5.69
N ASN A 133 26.73 3.08 5.61
CA ASN A 133 26.75 1.95 6.55
C ASN A 133 27.67 0.84 6.07
#